data_AF-A0A963WRB2-F1
#
_entry.id   AF-A0A963WRB2-F1
#
_cell.length_a   1.000
_cell.length_b   1.000
_cell.length_c   1.000
_cell.angle_alpha   90.00
_cell.angle_beta   90.00
_cell.angle_gamma   90.00
#
_symmetry.space_group_name_H-M   'P 1'
#
loop_
_entity.id
_entity.type
_entity.pdbx_description
1 polymer ?
#
loop_
_entity_poly.entity_id
_entity_poly.type
_entity_poly.pdbx_seq_one_letter_code
_entity_poly.pdbx_strand_id
1 'polypeptide(L)' 'PDADRLSRKRDLTAGDLREAFLAANPAWKREQIGVETNKRGWLRGMRLCYSRRFMPSRCERDDFGAPDSARLKIWRGL' A
#
# COMPACT_ATOMS: atom_id res chain seq x y z
N PRO A 1 7.48 -4.72 -3.95
CA PRO A 1 8.25 -3.60 -3.38
C PRO A 1 9.25 -4.14 -2.36
N ASP A 2 10.41 -3.51 -2.20
CA ASP A 2 11.39 -3.88 -1.17
C ASP A 2 10.95 -3.32 0.20
N ALA A 3 10.23 -4.16 0.95
CA ALA A 3 9.68 -3.80 2.26
C ALA A 3 10.76 -3.57 3.32
N ASP A 4 11.88 -4.31 3.24
CA ASP A 4 12.97 -4.18 4.20
C ASP A 4 13.66 -2.82 4.05
N ARG A 5 13.95 -2.40 2.81
CA ARG A 5 14.47 -1.04 2.54
C ARG A 5 13.48 0.04 2.96
N LEU A 6 12.20 -0.10 2.60
CA LEU A 6 11.16 0.88 2.96
C LEU A 6 11.03 1.04 4.47
N SER A 7 11.12 -0.05 5.23
CA SER A 7 11.01 -0.02 6.69
C SER A 7 12.02 0.94 7.34
N ARG A 8 13.17 1.20 6.69
CA ARG A 8 14.26 2.07 7.18
C ARG A 8 14.04 3.56 6.90
N LYS A 9 13.02 3.93 6.11
CA LYS A 9 12.67 5.33 5.86
C LYS A 9 12.03 5.94 7.12
N ARG A 10 12.61 7.03 7.64
CA ARG A 10 12.17 7.69 8.90
C ARG A 10 10.73 8.20 8.85
N ASP A 11 10.34 8.76 7.72
CA ASP A 11 9.02 9.35 7.50
C ASP A 11 8.26 8.57 6.43
N LEU A 12 8.29 7.24 6.52
CA LEU A 12 7.58 6.35 5.60
C LEU A 12 6.08 6.61 5.66
N THR A 13 5.46 6.75 4.49
CA THR A 13 4.01 6.88 4.34
C THR A 13 3.40 5.72 3.57
N ALA A 14 2.07 5.60 3.61
CA ALA A 14 1.34 4.68 2.74
C ALA A 14 1.52 5.04 1.25
N GLY A 15 1.66 6.34 0.93
CA GLY A 15 1.95 6.81 -0.43
C GLY A 15 3.30 6.29 -0.95
N ASP A 16 4.33 6.32 -0.10
CA ASP A 16 5.66 5.78 -0.45
C ASP A 16 5.61 4.29 -0.79
N LEU A 17 4.85 3.51 -0.02
CA LEU A 17 4.67 2.08 -0.28
C LEU A 17 3.96 1.86 -1.62
N ARG A 18 2.91 2.64 -1.92
CA ARG A 18 2.21 2.57 -3.22
C ARG A 18 3.15 2.93 -4.36
N GLU A 19 3.95 3.99 -4.25
CA GLU A 19 4.94 4.38 -5.27
C GLU A 19 5.97 3.27 -5.50
N ALA A 20 6.52 2.70 -4.44
CA ALA A 20 7.47 1.60 -4.55
C ALA A 20 6.85 0.34 -5.18
N PHE A 21 5.54 0.10 -4.97
CA PHE A 21 4.84 -0.98 -5.65
C PHE A 21 4.64 -0.69 -7.13
N LEU A 22 4.19 0.52 -7.47
CA LEU A 22 3.95 0.96 -8.85
C LEU A 22 5.23 0.96 -9.69
N ALA A 23 6.35 1.39 -9.11
CA ALA A 23 7.66 1.35 -9.78
C ALA A 23 8.05 -0.07 -10.21
N ALA A 24 7.64 -1.09 -9.44
CA ALA A 24 7.86 -2.50 -9.77
C ALA A 24 6.72 -3.11 -10.63
N ASN A 25 5.55 -2.46 -10.71
CA ASN A 25 4.34 -2.98 -11.36
C ASN A 25 3.63 -1.90 -12.19
N PRO A 26 4.17 -1.49 -13.35
CA PRO A 26 3.69 -0.31 -14.09
C PRO A 26 2.27 -0.43 -14.67
N ALA A 27 1.73 -1.64 -14.79
CA ALA A 27 0.36 -1.88 -15.28
C ALA A 27 -0.72 -1.45 -14.27
N TRP A 28 -0.33 -1.16 -13.02
CA TRP A 28 -1.22 -0.76 -11.94
C TRP A 28 -1.32 0.76 -11.84
N LYS A 29 -2.44 1.23 -11.28
CA LYS A 29 -2.65 2.64 -10.90
C LYS A 29 -2.77 2.77 -9.39
N ARG A 30 -2.43 3.95 -8.88
CA ARG A 30 -2.40 4.23 -7.44
C ARG A 30 -3.73 3.93 -6.75
N GLU A 31 -4.83 4.34 -7.37
CA GLU A 31 -6.18 4.17 -6.87
C GLU A 31 -6.66 2.71 -6.85
N GLN A 32 -5.92 1.79 -7.47
CA GLN A 32 -6.21 0.35 -7.51
C GLN A 32 -5.48 -0.44 -6.41
N ILE A 33 -4.71 0.26 -5.58
CA ILE A 33 -3.84 -0.34 -4.56
C ILE A 33 -4.27 0.15 -3.17
N GLY A 34 -4.77 -0.78 -2.37
CA GLY A 34 -5.10 -0.58 -0.97
C GLY A 34 -3.92 -0.82 -0.05
N VAL A 35 -3.82 -0.03 1.02
CA VAL A 35 -2.83 -0.23 2.09
C VAL A 35 -3.56 -0.44 3.40
N GLU A 36 -3.54 -1.66 3.90
CA GLU A 36 -4.17 -2.02 5.16
C GLU A 36 -3.17 -1.83 6.31
N THR A 37 -3.58 -1.06 7.32
CA THR A 37 -2.81 -0.85 8.54
C THR A 37 -3.63 -1.18 9.77
N ASN A 38 -2.96 -1.50 10.88
CA ASN A 38 -3.61 -1.54 12.19
C ASN A 38 -3.76 -0.12 12.77
N LYS A 39 -4.48 -0.01 13.90
CA LYS A 39 -4.69 1.27 14.62
C LYS A 39 -3.41 1.99 15.05
N ARG A 40 -2.26 1.31 15.05
CA ARG A 40 -0.93 1.86 15.41
C ARG A 40 -0.08 2.22 14.18
N GLY A 41 -0.65 2.13 12.98
CA GLY A 41 0.01 2.45 11.70
C GLY A 41 0.95 1.35 11.18
N TRP A 42 0.93 0.14 11.75
CA TRP A 42 1.70 -0.98 11.20
C TRP A 42 1.00 -1.59 10.01
N LEU A 43 1.75 -1.83 8.93
CA LEU A 43 1.31 -2.54 7.74
C LEU A 43 0.78 -3.93 8.13
N ARG A 44 -0.45 -4.22 7.74
CA ARG A 44 -1.04 -5.56 7.78
C ARG A 44 -0.98 -6.25 6.44
N GLY A 45 -1.13 -5.49 5.36
CA GLY A 45 -1.09 -6.03 4.02
C GLY A 45 -1.37 -4.97 2.96
N MET A 46 -1.24 -5.39 1.70
CA MET A 46 -1.67 -4.62 0.54
C MET A 46 -2.86 -5.32 -0.10
N ARG A 47 -3.78 -4.53 -0.66
CA ARG A 47 -4.93 -5.03 -1.41
C ARG A 47 -4.81 -4.60 -2.87
N LEU A 48 -5.12 -5.52 -3.78
CA LEU A 48 -5.24 -5.24 -5.20
C LEU A 48 -6.72 -5.25 -5.54
N CYS A 49 -7.25 -4.09 -5.91
CA CYS A 49 -8.69 -3.92 -6.09
C CYS A 49 -9.11 -4.29 -7.51
N TYR A 50 -10.14 -5.12 -7.60
CA TYR A 50 -10.65 -5.66 -8.85
C TYR A 50 -12.16 -5.48 -8.96
N SER A 51 -12.59 -5.26 -10.19
CA SER A 51 -14.00 -5.36 -10.54
C SER A 51 -14.40 -6.83 -10.71
N ARG A 52 -15.71 -7.09 -10.70
CA ARG A 52 -16.29 -8.42 -11.02
C ARG A 52 -15.97 -8.92 -12.43
N ARG A 53 -15.38 -8.09 -13.28
CA ARG A 53 -14.90 -8.43 -14.63
C ARG A 53 -13.43 -8.90 -14.63
N PHE A 54 -12.85 -9.12 -13.45
CA PHE A 54 -11.44 -9.51 -13.29
C PHE A 54 -10.45 -8.51 -13.90
N MET A 55 -10.83 -7.22 -13.89
CA MET A 55 -9.97 -6.11 -14.30
C MET A 55 -9.66 -5.22 -13.09
N PRO A 56 -8.42 -4.69 -12.97
CA PRO A 56 -8.06 -3.73 -11.94
C PRO A 56 -9.03 -2.54 -11.92
N SER A 57 -9.54 -2.21 -10.75
CA SER A 57 -10.47 -1.11 -10.55
C SER A 57 -10.07 -0.28 -9.34
N ARG A 58 -10.59 0.95 -9.28
CA ARG A 58 -10.42 1.79 -8.10
C ARG A 58 -10.90 1.03 -6.86
N CYS A 59 -10.13 1.11 -5.78
CA CYS A 59 -10.53 0.60 -4.48
C CYS A 59 -11.70 1.41 -3.93
N GLU A 60 -12.65 0.73 -3.32
CA GLU A 60 -13.60 1.38 -2.43
C GLU A 60 -12.89 1.94 -1.20
N ARG A 61 -13.52 2.87 -0.49
CA ARG A 61 -12.87 3.64 0.59
C ARG A 61 -12.22 2.74 1.65
N ASP A 62 -12.91 1.68 2.07
CA ASP A 62 -12.43 0.78 3.11
C ASP A 62 -11.29 -0.13 2.61
N ASP A 63 -11.33 -0.53 1.34
CA ASP A 63 -10.26 -1.33 0.72
C ASP A 63 -9.03 -0.49 0.38
N PHE A 64 -9.22 0.80 0.06
CA PHE A 64 -8.10 1.71 -0.15
C PHE A 64 -7.30 1.87 1.14
N GLY A 65 -7.97 1.86 2.30
CA GLY A 65 -7.34 1.89 3.61
C GLY A 65 -6.64 3.21 3.89
N ALA A 66 -5.38 3.15 4.31
CA ALA A 66 -4.63 4.33 4.74
C ALA A 66 -4.41 5.32 3.56
N PRO A 67 -4.73 6.62 3.73
CA PRO A 67 -4.46 7.64 2.71
C PRO A 67 -2.96 7.84 2.53
N ASP A 68 -2.54 8.42 1.41
CA ASP A 68 -1.12 8.51 1.06
C ASP A 68 -0.27 9.28 2.06
N SER A 69 -0.84 10.26 2.76
CA SER A 69 -0.17 11.05 3.79
C SER A 69 -0.05 10.33 5.14
N ALA A 70 -0.71 9.18 5.33
CA ALA A 70 -0.67 8.46 6.59
C ALA A 70 0.71 7.87 6.86
N ARG A 71 1.24 8.09 8.07
CA ARG A 71 2.48 7.44 8.53
C ARG A 71 2.30 5.93 8.55
N LEU A 72 3.32 5.24 8.05
CA LEU A 72 3.35 3.79 7.91
C LEU A 72 4.55 3.22 8.67
N LYS A 73 4.34 2.08 9.33
CA LYS A 73 5.39 1.27 9.92
C LYS A 73 5.37 -0.11 9.27
N ILE A 74 6.54 -0.62 8.89
CA ILE A 74 6.70 -1.97 8.36
C ILE A 74 7.55 -2.74 9.37
N TRP A 75 7.07 -3.91 9.78
CA TRP A 75 7.78 -4.75 10.74
C TRP A 75 9.08 -5.27 10.13
N ARG A 76 10.14 -5.30 10.95
CA ARG A 76 11.45 -5.81 10.57
C ARG A 76 11.68 -7.10 11.35
N GLY A 77 11.63 -8.23 10.65
CA GLY A 77 11.81 -9.56 11.24
C GLY A 77 10.63 -10.47 10.98
N LEU A 78 10.92 -11.68 10.48
CA LEU A 78 10.11 -12.86 10.73
C LEU A 78 10.63 -13.50 12.01
#